data_AF-A0A4U6VVZ1-F1
#
_entry.id   AF-A0A4U6VVZ1-F1
#
_cell.length_a   1.000
_cell.length_b   1.000
_cell.length_c   1.000
_cell.angle_alpha   90.00
_cell.angle_beta   90.00
_cell.angle_gamma   90.00
#
_symmetry.space_group_name_H-M   'P 1'
#
loop_
_entity.id
_entity.type
_entity.pdbx_description
1 polymer ?
#
loop_
_entity_poly.entity_id
_entity_poly.type
_entity_poly.pdbx_seq_one_letter_code
_entity_poly.pdbx_strand_id
1 'polypeptide(L)'
;MATAEAGPTTGKPACAVTFGRSTLLGRHLAAALAASGRWSAVAVVDPSPSPPPPPASPLVRHHAVDLSDPAGLASALAGAAAVFHVDATTAAASGSDGSFLSLHRLAAEGTRRLLAACRASGVGRVVYTGSADVVAAGARDVVNADEDSAPYPDKFGNAVSELRAQVEMMVLGADGVDGMRTCVLRPSNMFGPGDSSLLRFVAGYARSPLGKFVIGGGSNMSDFTYVENVAHANICAEQALCSNAASVAGKPFFVTNDEPMETWEFMNCIMEAMGCQRPRINLPAKMLLSAALFSNMIRHRLGFQMFSTPLLHPDTIYFLSCTRTFNTSKARRLLGYYPIVSLEDGIMRTVRSFSELSDNLGFSRKQRSCGSSKADKLLGSGTAADILLWRDEKRTFSFVTVLFLLFYWFLLSDRTFVSSAAKFLLVTSLALFIHGVLPSQVFGFTVEKVTSDHFEVSHSALRNSLMCLASAWNGGIHKLRVLAEGEDWSTLLKVFAFLYSIKLLLNFQFRFLMGLVLASLFIVFIVYEQCEEEIDSLVSNASFKIKWLMDRVVERMPASLKAYIS
;
A
#
# COMPACT_ATOMS: atom_id res chain seq x y z
N MET A 1 -35.36 -16.90 49.71
CA MET A 1 -34.29 -15.90 49.59
C MET A 1 -34.63 -15.03 48.39
N ALA A 2 -35.12 -13.83 48.67
CA ALA A 2 -35.55 -12.88 47.67
C ALA A 2 -34.34 -12.34 46.88
N THR A 3 -34.53 -12.25 45.58
CA THR A 3 -33.68 -11.60 44.59
C THR A 3 -33.50 -10.13 44.95
N ALA A 4 -32.26 -9.71 45.20
CA ALA A 4 -31.92 -8.32 45.37
C ALA A 4 -31.99 -7.62 44.00
N GLU A 5 -33.11 -6.94 43.74
CA GLU A 5 -33.20 -5.93 42.68
C GLU A 5 -32.20 -4.81 42.97
N ALA A 6 -31.31 -4.57 42.01
CA ALA A 6 -30.42 -3.42 42.03
C ALA A 6 -31.26 -2.14 41.92
N GLY A 7 -31.37 -1.41 43.02
CA GLY A 7 -32.05 -0.11 43.06
C GLY A 7 -31.43 0.92 42.10
N PRO A 8 -32.15 2.01 41.78
CA PRO A 8 -31.72 3.02 40.83
C PRO A 8 -30.45 3.73 41.32
N THR A 9 -29.40 3.68 40.50
CA THR A 9 -28.13 4.39 40.73
C THR A 9 -28.36 5.91 40.66
N THR A 10 -28.57 6.54 41.81
CA THR A 10 -28.63 8.00 41.91
C THR A 10 -27.28 8.63 41.54
N GLY A 11 -27.27 9.45 40.48
CA GLY A 11 -26.39 10.61 40.34
C GLY A 11 -25.34 10.66 39.21
N LYS A 12 -25.10 9.60 38.43
CA LYS A 12 -24.11 9.65 37.33
C LYS A 12 -24.77 10.13 36.02
N PRO A 13 -24.20 11.13 35.31
CA PRO A 13 -24.76 11.59 34.04
C PRO A 13 -24.56 10.54 32.94
N ALA A 14 -25.33 10.63 31.86
CA ALA A 14 -25.06 9.89 30.62
C ALA A 14 -24.15 10.71 29.69
N CYS A 15 -23.52 10.05 28.72
CA CYS A 15 -22.82 10.71 27.61
C CYS A 15 -23.19 10.07 26.27
N ALA A 16 -22.89 10.77 25.18
CA ALA A 16 -23.02 10.21 23.84
C ALA A 16 -21.71 10.31 23.04
N VAL A 17 -21.46 9.34 22.16
CA VAL A 17 -20.32 9.29 21.25
C VAL A 17 -20.85 9.14 19.82
N THR A 18 -20.56 10.10 18.95
CA THR A 18 -20.94 10.01 17.54
C THR A 18 -19.89 9.23 16.75
N PHE A 19 -20.33 8.50 15.71
CA PHE A 19 -19.48 7.63 14.90
C PHE A 19 -18.72 6.60 15.75
N GLY A 20 -19.35 6.18 16.86
CA GLY A 20 -18.75 5.30 17.86
C GLY A 20 -18.55 3.86 17.39
N ARG A 21 -19.05 3.48 16.21
CA ARG A 21 -18.85 2.13 15.62
C ARG A 21 -18.03 2.17 14.33
N SER A 22 -18.28 3.17 13.50
CA SER A 22 -17.72 3.33 12.17
C SER A 22 -16.27 3.84 12.18
N THR A 23 -15.82 4.46 13.27
CA THR A 23 -14.46 5.00 13.40
C THR A 23 -13.60 4.20 14.37
N LEU A 24 -12.28 4.22 14.15
CA LEU A 24 -11.30 3.64 15.06
C LEU A 24 -11.42 4.27 16.46
N LEU A 25 -11.33 5.59 16.55
CA LEU A 25 -11.43 6.33 17.81
C LEU A 25 -12.77 6.10 18.50
N GLY A 26 -13.88 6.16 17.77
CA GLY A 26 -15.21 6.04 18.35
C GLY A 26 -15.39 4.74 19.13
N ARG A 27 -14.88 3.62 18.62
CA ARG A 27 -14.94 2.31 19.29
C ARG A 27 -14.12 2.28 20.58
N HIS A 28 -12.88 2.77 20.50
CA HIS A 28 -11.98 2.83 21.66
C HIS A 28 -12.47 3.82 22.71
N LEU A 29 -13.03 4.96 22.29
CA LEU A 29 -13.58 5.98 23.18
C LEU A 29 -14.84 5.49 23.90
N ALA A 30 -15.78 4.85 23.21
CA ALA A 30 -16.97 4.28 23.85
C ALA A 30 -16.60 3.23 24.91
N ALA A 31 -15.61 2.38 24.62
CA ALA A 31 -15.09 1.40 25.58
C ALA A 31 -14.40 2.09 26.79
N ALA A 32 -13.55 3.08 26.54
CA ALA A 32 -12.87 3.84 27.60
C ALA A 32 -13.86 4.60 28.50
N LEU A 33 -14.90 5.20 27.92
CA LEU A 33 -15.95 5.88 28.68
C LEU A 33 -16.74 4.91 29.54
N ALA A 34 -17.10 3.73 29.02
CA ALA A 34 -17.77 2.69 29.80
C ALA A 34 -16.89 2.17 30.95
N ALA A 35 -15.58 2.03 30.72
CA ALA A 35 -14.61 1.59 31.73
C ALA A 35 -14.30 2.66 32.78
N SER A 36 -14.52 3.96 32.49
CA SER A 36 -14.19 5.06 33.39
C SER A 36 -15.00 5.08 34.70
N GLY A 37 -16.13 4.37 34.75
CA GLY A 37 -17.04 4.35 35.90
C GLY A 37 -17.74 5.68 36.21
N ARG A 38 -17.56 6.72 35.37
CA ARG A 38 -18.11 8.07 35.57
C ARG A 38 -19.53 8.25 35.02
N TRP A 39 -19.90 7.44 34.05
CA TRP A 39 -21.15 7.57 33.29
C TRP A 39 -22.16 6.50 33.71
N SER A 40 -23.45 6.85 33.72
CA SER A 40 -24.56 5.90 33.92
C SER A 40 -24.95 5.17 32.63
N ALA A 41 -24.71 5.80 31.48
CA ALA A 41 -24.91 5.23 30.16
C ALA A 41 -24.00 5.91 29.13
N VAL A 42 -23.58 5.15 28.11
CA VAL A 42 -22.83 5.64 26.95
C VAL A 42 -23.67 5.36 25.70
N ALA A 43 -24.28 6.40 25.13
CA ALA A 43 -25.05 6.32 23.90
C ALA A 43 -24.12 6.40 22.68
N VAL A 44 -23.99 5.32 21.92
CA VAL A 44 -23.19 5.26 20.70
C VAL A 44 -24.09 5.56 19.51
N VAL A 45 -23.90 6.73 18.89
CA VAL A 45 -24.68 7.23 17.74
C VAL A 45 -23.90 6.94 16.47
N ASP A 46 -24.46 6.14 15.56
CA ASP A 46 -23.77 5.79 14.31
C ASP A 46 -24.77 5.52 13.18
N PRO A 47 -24.53 6.00 11.94
CA PRO A 47 -25.41 5.73 10.79
C PRO A 47 -25.31 4.29 10.26
N SER A 48 -24.31 3.48 10.66
CA SER A 48 -24.10 2.16 10.08
C SER A 48 -25.29 1.20 10.29
N PRO A 49 -25.83 0.58 9.22
CA PRO A 49 -26.96 -0.34 9.28
C PRO A 49 -26.57 -1.76 9.76
N SER A 50 -25.27 -2.03 9.95
CA SER A 50 -24.82 -3.35 10.44
C SER A 50 -25.33 -3.62 11.85
N PRO A 51 -25.84 -4.83 12.17
CA PRO A 51 -26.28 -5.15 13.52
C PRO A 51 -25.12 -4.93 14.49
N PRO A 52 -25.35 -4.26 15.62
CA PRO A 52 -24.29 -4.02 16.60
C PRO A 52 -23.72 -5.36 17.06
N PRO A 53 -22.38 -5.51 17.15
CA PRO A 53 -21.85 -6.58 17.98
C PRO A 53 -22.44 -6.43 19.39
N PRO A 54 -22.67 -7.53 20.12
CA PRO A 54 -23.21 -7.44 21.47
C PRO A 54 -22.34 -6.48 22.28
N PRO A 55 -22.94 -5.51 22.99
CA PRO A 55 -22.18 -4.48 23.67
C PRO A 55 -21.27 -5.14 24.71
N ALA A 56 -19.98 -4.78 24.68
CA ALA A 56 -18.98 -5.32 25.61
C ALA A 56 -19.28 -4.98 27.08
N SER A 57 -20.17 -4.00 27.32
CA SER A 57 -20.63 -3.59 28.63
C SER A 57 -22.13 -3.26 28.59
N PRO A 58 -22.90 -3.60 29.63
CA PRO A 58 -24.32 -3.26 29.73
C PRO A 58 -24.58 -1.74 29.77
N LEU A 59 -23.53 -0.92 29.97
CA LEU A 59 -23.61 0.54 29.96
C LEU A 59 -23.65 1.15 28.55
N VAL A 60 -23.23 0.40 27.52
CA VAL A 60 -23.14 0.90 26.15
C VAL A 60 -24.45 0.61 25.42
N ARG A 61 -25.12 1.65 24.94
CA ARG A 61 -26.35 1.55 24.15
C ARG A 61 -26.09 2.04 22.73
N HIS A 62 -26.39 1.20 21.75
CA HIS A 62 -26.20 1.54 20.36
C HIS A 62 -27.47 2.14 19.76
N HIS A 63 -27.32 3.30 19.12
CA HIS A 63 -28.37 4.02 18.40
C HIS A 63 -27.97 4.08 16.92
N ALA A 64 -28.67 3.33 16.08
CA ALA A 64 -28.52 3.39 14.63
C ALA A 64 -29.24 4.64 14.11
N VAL A 65 -28.56 5.77 14.13
CA VAL A 65 -29.12 7.09 13.87
C VAL A 65 -28.18 7.87 12.97
N ASP A 66 -28.71 8.34 11.85
CA ASP A 66 -28.05 9.31 10.99
C ASP A 66 -28.16 10.71 11.61
N LEU A 67 -27.13 11.54 11.51
CA LEU A 67 -27.16 12.91 12.04
C LEU A 67 -28.18 13.82 11.31
N SER A 68 -28.75 13.36 10.20
CA SER A 68 -29.89 13.97 9.52
C SER A 68 -31.24 13.67 10.16
N ASP A 69 -31.35 12.69 11.05
CA ASP A 69 -32.59 12.36 11.77
C ASP A 69 -32.67 13.11 13.11
N PRO A 70 -33.47 14.20 13.19
CA PRO A 70 -33.58 14.99 14.42
C PRO A 70 -34.27 14.24 15.56
N ALA A 71 -35.19 13.32 15.28
CA ALA A 71 -35.92 12.58 16.30
C ALA A 71 -35.03 11.51 16.93
N GLY A 72 -34.28 10.77 16.10
CA GLY A 72 -33.27 9.83 16.56
C GLY A 72 -32.17 10.51 17.38
N LEU A 73 -31.71 11.69 16.94
CA LEU A 73 -30.73 12.49 17.70
C LEU A 73 -31.26 12.91 19.07
N ALA A 74 -32.48 13.44 19.14
CA ALA A 74 -33.08 13.84 20.41
C ALA A 74 -33.22 12.65 21.38
N SER A 75 -33.57 11.47 20.87
CA SER A 75 -33.64 10.25 21.67
C SER A 75 -32.26 9.80 22.17
N ALA A 76 -31.24 9.84 21.32
CA ALA A 76 -29.89 9.40 21.67
C ALA A 76 -29.17 10.36 22.63
N LEU A 77 -29.51 11.65 22.59
CA LEU A 77 -28.94 12.69 23.44
C LEU A 77 -29.72 12.90 24.75
N ALA A 78 -30.84 12.21 24.95
CA ALA A 78 -31.69 12.37 26.12
C ALA A 78 -30.92 12.08 27.42
N GLY A 79 -30.79 13.10 28.28
CA GLY A 79 -30.10 12.99 29.57
C GLY A 79 -28.57 12.98 29.48
N ALA A 80 -27.99 13.20 28.29
CA ALA A 80 -26.55 13.29 28.13
C ALA A 80 -26.00 14.62 28.68
N ALA A 81 -25.02 14.57 29.57
CA ALA A 81 -24.34 15.76 30.06
C ALA A 81 -23.17 16.20 29.15
N ALA A 82 -22.62 15.27 28.38
CA ALA A 82 -21.54 15.52 27.44
C ALA A 82 -21.69 14.71 26.15
N VAL A 83 -21.25 15.29 25.04
CA VAL A 83 -21.17 14.64 23.73
C VAL A 83 -19.73 14.63 23.25
N PHE A 84 -19.25 13.47 22.84
CA PHE A 84 -17.97 13.27 22.19
C PHE A 84 -18.20 13.10 20.69
N HIS A 85 -17.89 14.14 19.93
CA HIS A 85 -18.04 14.18 18.49
C HIS A 85 -16.73 13.78 17.81
N VAL A 86 -16.73 12.68 17.07
CA VAL A 86 -15.55 12.20 16.32
C VAL A 86 -15.68 12.62 14.86
N ASP A 87 -14.58 13.03 14.22
CA ASP A 87 -14.56 13.40 12.80
C ASP A 87 -15.12 12.29 11.88
N ALA A 88 -16.24 12.61 11.24
CA ALA A 88 -16.99 11.76 10.33
C ALA A 88 -16.22 11.36 9.06
N THR A 89 -15.19 12.13 8.67
CA THR A 89 -14.45 11.86 7.44
C THR A 89 -13.67 10.55 7.50
N THR A 90 -13.34 10.08 8.71
CA THR A 90 -12.72 8.76 8.92
C THR A 90 -13.72 7.61 8.77
N ALA A 91 -15.01 7.84 9.06
CA ALA A 91 -16.09 6.86 8.86
C ALA A 91 -16.48 6.72 7.39
N ALA A 92 -16.51 7.83 6.64
CA ALA A 92 -16.96 7.87 5.25
C ALA A 92 -16.08 7.04 4.28
N ALA A 93 -14.80 6.82 4.63
CA ALA A 93 -13.88 5.95 3.90
C ALA A 93 -14.33 4.47 3.87
N SER A 94 -15.31 4.09 4.71
CA SER A 94 -15.80 2.72 4.86
C SER A 94 -17.21 2.47 4.29
N GLY A 95 -17.96 3.50 3.86
CA GLY A 95 -19.38 3.28 3.51
C GLY A 95 -20.12 4.33 2.68
N SER A 96 -19.47 5.40 2.18
CA SER A 96 -20.14 6.35 1.27
C SER A 96 -19.93 5.97 -0.19
N ASP A 97 -20.77 6.49 -1.09
CA ASP A 97 -20.60 6.49 -2.55
C ASP A 97 -19.29 7.16 -3.04
N GLY A 98 -18.41 7.56 -2.12
CA GLY A 98 -17.15 8.24 -2.38
C GLY A 98 -17.33 9.70 -2.79
N SER A 99 -18.57 10.21 -2.82
CA SER A 99 -18.85 11.57 -3.25
C SER A 99 -18.51 12.57 -2.16
N PHE A 100 -17.81 13.64 -2.55
CA PHE A 100 -17.55 14.78 -1.68
C PHE A 100 -18.85 15.39 -1.12
N LEU A 101 -19.95 15.33 -1.88
CA LEU A 101 -21.26 15.83 -1.42
C LEU A 101 -21.79 15.03 -0.23
N SER A 102 -21.68 13.71 -0.28
CA SER A 102 -22.07 12.81 0.82
C SER A 102 -21.20 13.06 2.05
N LEU A 103 -19.90 13.24 1.85
CA LEU A 103 -18.95 13.60 2.91
C LEU A 103 -19.32 14.94 3.58
N HIS A 104 -19.59 15.97 2.78
CA HIS A 104 -19.97 17.29 3.27
C HIS A 104 -21.30 17.25 4.06
N ARG A 105 -22.29 16.49 3.58
CA ARG A 105 -23.56 16.30 4.29
C ARG A 105 -23.37 15.60 5.63
N LEU A 106 -22.52 14.58 5.68
CA LEU A 106 -22.27 13.81 6.88
C LEU A 106 -21.46 14.60 7.92
N ALA A 107 -20.42 15.31 7.47
CA ALA A 107 -19.54 16.09 8.34
C ALA A 107 -20.13 17.46 8.66
N ALA A 108 -20.05 18.44 7.75
CA ALA A 108 -20.48 19.82 8.03
C ALA A 108 -21.95 19.95 8.45
N GLU A 109 -22.87 19.44 7.62
CA GLU A 109 -24.30 19.57 7.90
C GLU A 109 -24.75 18.67 9.07
N GLY A 110 -24.14 17.48 9.21
CA GLY A 110 -24.35 16.59 10.35
C GLY A 110 -23.90 17.21 11.67
N THR A 111 -22.72 17.83 11.73
CA THR A 111 -22.24 18.55 12.91
C THR A 111 -23.16 19.72 13.25
N ARG A 112 -23.63 20.48 12.26
CA ARG A 112 -24.57 21.60 12.48
C ARG A 112 -25.85 21.13 13.19
N ARG A 113 -26.41 20.01 12.73
CA ARG A 113 -27.62 19.40 13.32
C ARG A 113 -27.35 18.81 14.69
N LEU A 114 -26.21 18.15 14.87
CA LEU A 114 -25.78 17.63 16.16
C LEU A 114 -25.68 18.76 17.20
N LEU A 115 -25.02 19.87 16.88
CA LEU A 115 -24.90 21.03 17.78
C LEU A 115 -26.26 21.65 18.11
N ALA A 116 -27.19 21.69 17.15
CA ALA A 116 -28.56 22.13 17.40
C ALA A 116 -29.32 21.16 18.33
N ALA A 117 -29.17 19.85 18.13
CA ALA A 117 -29.78 18.83 18.98
C ALA A 117 -29.19 18.85 20.40
N CYS A 118 -27.86 19.02 20.54
CA CYS A 118 -27.19 19.20 21.82
C CYS A 118 -27.80 20.37 22.61
N ARG A 119 -28.03 21.52 21.96
CA ARG A 119 -28.70 22.67 22.59
C ARG A 119 -30.12 22.34 23.03
N ALA A 120 -30.93 21.75 22.14
CA ALA A 120 -32.31 21.40 22.43
C ALA A 120 -32.44 20.38 23.58
N SER A 121 -31.47 19.48 23.73
CA SER A 121 -31.41 18.46 24.78
C SER A 121 -30.70 18.93 26.06
N GLY A 122 -30.21 20.18 26.12
CA GLY A 122 -29.52 20.72 27.30
C GLY A 122 -28.13 20.12 27.57
N VAL A 123 -27.46 19.61 26.53
CA VAL A 123 -26.09 19.09 26.64
C VAL A 123 -25.13 20.24 26.93
N GLY A 124 -24.49 20.21 28.10
CA GLY A 124 -23.63 21.31 28.54
C GLY A 124 -22.21 21.28 27.98
N ARG A 125 -21.72 20.13 27.48
CA ARG A 125 -20.33 19.94 27.04
C ARG A 125 -20.22 19.18 25.73
N VAL A 126 -19.42 19.69 24.80
CA VAL A 126 -19.12 19.01 23.53
C VAL A 126 -17.60 18.96 23.34
N VAL A 127 -17.04 17.75 23.23
CA VAL A 127 -15.64 17.55 22.85
C VAL A 127 -15.61 17.03 21.43
N TYR A 128 -14.99 17.79 20.53
CA TYR A 128 -14.80 17.39 19.14
C TYR A 128 -13.37 16.90 18.94
N THR A 129 -13.21 15.72 18.34
CA THR A 129 -11.90 15.23 17.90
C THR A 129 -11.79 15.34 16.38
N GLY A 130 -11.00 16.33 15.93
CA GLY A 130 -10.66 16.59 14.54
C GLY A 130 -9.32 15.97 14.15
N SER A 131 -8.51 16.72 13.41
CA SER A 131 -7.15 16.34 13.00
C SER A 131 -6.23 17.55 13.03
N ALA A 132 -4.95 17.35 13.32
CA ALA A 132 -3.91 18.38 13.16
C ALA A 132 -3.74 18.85 11.68
N ASP A 133 -4.22 18.06 10.71
CA ASP A 133 -4.16 18.39 9.28
C ASP A 133 -4.94 19.65 8.88
N VAL A 134 -5.84 20.14 9.74
CA VAL A 134 -6.62 21.38 9.50
C VAL A 134 -5.74 22.63 9.47
N VAL A 135 -4.58 22.58 10.09
CA VAL A 135 -3.59 23.69 10.13
C VAL A 135 -2.26 23.29 9.50
N ALA A 136 -1.95 22.00 9.40
CA ALA A 136 -0.78 21.48 8.70
C ALA A 136 -1.03 21.17 7.21
N ALA A 137 -1.77 22.05 6.51
CA ALA A 137 -2.10 21.83 5.11
C ALA A 137 -0.96 22.25 4.17
N GLY A 138 -0.71 21.41 3.16
CA GLY A 138 0.15 21.72 2.03
C GLY A 138 1.57 21.13 2.11
N ALA A 139 2.40 21.60 1.19
CA ALA A 139 3.74 21.09 0.88
C ALA A 139 4.84 21.72 1.75
N ARG A 140 4.64 21.78 3.07
CA ARG A 140 5.57 22.45 3.98
C ARG A 140 5.82 21.65 5.24
N ASP A 141 7.04 21.79 5.75
CA ASP A 141 7.41 21.24 7.05
C ASP A 141 6.74 22.06 8.15
N VAL A 142 6.18 21.34 9.12
CA VAL A 142 5.62 21.88 10.36
C VAL A 142 6.47 21.30 11.47
N VAL A 143 7.20 22.16 12.17
CA VAL A 143 8.17 21.74 13.19
C VAL A 143 7.78 22.32 14.53
N ASN A 144 7.41 21.44 15.46
CA ASN A 144 7.02 21.75 16.83
C ASN A 144 5.99 22.89 16.93
N ALA A 145 5.00 22.90 16.04
CA ALA A 145 4.02 23.97 15.97
C ALA A 145 2.99 23.86 17.11
N ASP A 146 2.64 25.00 17.70
CA ASP A 146 1.59 25.14 18.71
C ASP A 146 0.33 25.81 18.11
N GLU A 147 -0.72 25.95 18.91
CA GLU A 147 -2.01 26.45 18.43
C GLU A 147 -1.99 27.92 18.02
N ASP A 148 -0.98 28.69 18.47
CA ASP A 148 -0.83 30.12 18.16
C ASP A 148 0.02 30.34 16.91
N SER A 149 1.00 29.45 16.65
CA SER A 149 1.90 29.48 15.48
C SER A 149 1.34 28.78 14.25
N ALA A 150 0.29 27.97 14.39
CA ALA A 150 -0.36 27.23 13.30
C ALA A 150 -1.79 27.74 13.03
N PRO A 151 -1.96 28.89 12.34
CA PRO A 151 -3.28 29.35 11.92
C PRO A 151 -3.85 28.47 10.81
N TYR A 152 -5.16 28.61 10.55
CA TYR A 152 -5.77 28.00 9.38
C TYR A 152 -5.13 28.54 8.09
N PRO A 153 -4.83 27.68 7.11
CA PRO A 153 -4.20 28.09 5.86
C PRO A 153 -5.18 28.87 4.97
N ASP A 154 -4.67 29.86 4.23
CA ASP A 154 -5.47 30.59 3.23
C ASP A 154 -5.96 29.70 2.09
N LYS A 155 -5.21 28.62 1.80
CA LYS A 155 -5.52 27.64 0.76
C LYS A 155 -5.23 26.24 1.28
N PHE A 156 -6.25 25.41 1.29
CA PHE A 156 -6.12 24.00 1.66
C PHE A 156 -5.57 23.17 0.49
N GLY A 157 -4.75 22.17 0.81
CA GLY A 157 -4.18 21.26 -0.19
C GLY A 157 -5.21 20.29 -0.78
N ASN A 158 -6.27 19.98 -0.03
CA ASN A 158 -7.38 19.15 -0.48
C ASN A 158 -8.70 19.59 0.18
N ALA A 159 -9.82 19.21 -0.46
CA ALA A 159 -11.16 19.60 -0.03
C ALA A 159 -11.58 18.94 1.30
N VAL A 160 -10.96 17.81 1.68
CA VAL A 160 -11.26 17.11 2.94
C VAL A 160 -10.71 17.89 4.13
N SER A 161 -9.47 18.40 4.04
CA SER A 161 -8.87 19.26 5.06
C SER A 161 -9.64 20.57 5.23
N GLU A 162 -10.12 21.15 4.12
CA GLU A 162 -10.98 22.33 4.16
C GLU A 162 -12.29 22.04 4.90
N LEU A 163 -12.96 20.93 4.56
CA LEU A 163 -14.19 20.50 5.24
C LEU A 163 -13.96 20.26 6.74
N ARG A 164 -12.85 19.62 7.12
CA ARG A 164 -12.49 19.42 8.53
C ARG A 164 -12.30 20.75 9.27
N ALA A 165 -11.66 21.72 8.63
CA ALA A 165 -11.49 23.05 9.20
C ALA A 165 -12.84 23.78 9.37
N GLN A 166 -13.76 23.66 8.40
CA GLN A 166 -15.11 24.21 8.53
C GLN A 166 -15.89 23.60 9.71
N VAL A 167 -15.82 22.27 9.88
CA VAL A 167 -16.44 21.57 11.02
C VAL A 167 -15.82 22.05 12.33
N GLU A 168 -14.49 22.16 12.39
CA GLU A 168 -13.80 22.63 13.59
C GLU A 168 -14.22 24.05 13.98
N MET A 169 -14.23 24.99 13.03
CA MET A 169 -14.68 26.36 13.27
C MET A 169 -16.14 26.40 13.73
N MET A 170 -17.00 25.53 13.20
CA MET A 170 -18.41 25.43 13.60
C MET A 170 -18.55 24.99 15.06
N VAL A 171 -17.75 24.01 15.50
CA VAL A 171 -17.75 23.57 16.91
C VAL A 171 -17.22 24.66 17.82
N LEU A 172 -16.08 25.28 17.48
CA LEU A 172 -15.51 26.37 18.28
C LEU A 172 -16.47 27.55 18.40
N GLY A 173 -17.18 27.90 17.32
CA GLY A 173 -18.18 28.97 17.30
C GLY A 173 -19.47 28.66 18.07
N ALA A 174 -19.70 27.40 18.46
CA ALA A 174 -20.84 27.03 19.30
C ALA A 174 -20.55 27.20 20.80
N ASP A 175 -19.31 27.52 21.18
CA ASP A 175 -18.95 27.83 22.56
C ASP A 175 -19.70 29.05 23.11
N GLY A 176 -20.16 28.96 24.35
CA GLY A 176 -20.86 30.04 25.05
C GLY A 176 -22.32 30.24 24.63
N VAL A 177 -22.77 29.65 23.52
CA VAL A 177 -24.16 29.70 23.06
C VAL A 177 -25.02 28.81 23.94
N ASP A 178 -26.07 29.37 24.57
CA ASP A 178 -26.97 28.67 25.49
C ASP A 178 -26.25 27.96 26.66
N GLY A 179 -25.06 28.47 27.05
CA GLY A 179 -24.24 27.90 28.12
C GLY A 179 -23.46 26.64 27.74
N MET A 180 -23.48 26.24 26.47
CA MET A 180 -22.70 25.12 25.95
C MET A 180 -21.21 25.44 26.00
N ARG A 181 -20.40 24.47 26.43
CA ARG A 181 -18.94 24.57 26.41
C ARG A 181 -18.36 23.58 25.42
N THR A 182 -17.44 24.03 24.59
CA THR A 182 -16.84 23.22 23.54
C THR A 182 -15.32 23.11 23.70
N CYS A 183 -14.74 22.01 23.25
CA CYS A 183 -13.29 21.81 23.20
C CYS A 183 -12.96 21.02 21.94
N VAL A 184 -11.88 21.40 21.25
CA VAL A 184 -11.41 20.69 20.06
C VAL A 184 -10.07 20.03 20.32
N LEU A 185 -9.95 18.76 19.94
CA LEU A 185 -8.71 18.00 19.94
C LEU A 185 -8.21 17.78 18.52
N ARG A 186 -6.93 18.05 18.29
CA ARG A 186 -6.21 17.90 17.02
C ARG A 186 -5.14 16.79 17.15
N PRO A 187 -5.53 15.50 17.09
CA PRO A 187 -4.57 14.41 17.06
C PRO A 187 -3.76 14.41 15.75
N SER A 188 -2.52 13.92 15.82
CA SER A 188 -1.65 13.69 14.64
C SER A 188 -1.52 12.19 14.35
N ASN A 189 -1.67 11.80 13.07
CA ASN A 189 -1.50 10.44 12.56
C ASN A 189 -1.95 9.34 13.53
N MET A 190 -3.25 9.37 13.85
CA MET A 190 -3.83 8.43 14.81
C MET A 190 -3.71 7.00 14.29
N PHE A 191 -3.27 6.06 15.15
CA PHE A 191 -3.13 4.65 14.81
C PHE A 191 -3.49 3.74 16.00
N GLY A 192 -3.79 2.47 15.75
CA GLY A 192 -4.07 1.51 16.81
C GLY A 192 -4.67 0.18 16.32
N PRO A 193 -4.96 -0.75 17.25
CA PRO A 193 -5.66 -2.00 16.96
C PRO A 193 -6.97 -1.77 16.22
N GLY A 194 -7.16 -2.48 15.11
CA GLY A 194 -8.33 -2.36 14.24
C GLY A 194 -8.27 -1.24 13.18
N ASP A 195 -7.11 -0.59 13.00
CA ASP A 195 -6.88 0.37 11.92
C ASP A 195 -6.61 -0.33 10.58
N SER A 196 -7.68 -0.63 9.85
CA SER A 196 -7.58 -1.24 8.52
C SER A 196 -7.05 -0.28 7.44
N SER A 197 -7.18 1.04 7.63
CA SER A 197 -6.75 2.05 6.67
C SER A 197 -5.23 2.15 6.61
N LEU A 198 -4.59 2.29 7.77
CA LEU A 198 -3.12 2.31 7.87
C LEU A 198 -2.54 1.03 7.30
N LEU A 199 -3.07 -0.13 7.69
CA LEU A 199 -2.64 -1.42 7.17
C LEU A 199 -2.73 -1.52 5.65
N ARG A 200 -3.89 -1.15 5.08
CA ARG A 200 -4.08 -1.20 3.62
C ARG A 200 -3.13 -0.24 2.91
N PHE A 201 -2.87 0.92 3.51
CA PHE A 201 -1.91 1.88 2.99
C PHE A 201 -0.49 1.32 2.99
N VAL A 202 0.02 0.82 4.13
CA VAL A 202 1.38 0.28 4.21
C VAL A 202 1.54 -0.97 3.33
N ALA A 203 0.57 -1.89 3.36
CA ALA A 203 0.61 -3.09 2.53
C ALA A 203 0.52 -2.76 1.02
N GLY A 204 -0.32 -1.78 0.65
CA GLY A 204 -0.42 -1.28 -0.71
C GLY A 204 0.88 -0.63 -1.17
N TYR A 205 1.53 0.16 -0.30
CA TYR A 205 2.83 0.76 -0.57
C TYR A 205 3.92 -0.30 -0.77
N ALA A 206 4.06 -1.23 0.17
CA ALA A 206 5.08 -2.28 0.14
C ALA A 206 4.97 -3.20 -1.09
N ARG A 207 3.76 -3.43 -1.60
CA ARG A 207 3.52 -4.25 -2.81
C ARG A 207 3.64 -3.48 -4.12
N SER A 208 3.67 -2.15 -4.07
CA SER A 208 3.79 -1.33 -5.27
C SER A 208 5.22 -1.29 -5.78
N PRO A 209 5.46 -0.87 -7.04
CA PRO A 209 6.81 -0.58 -7.53
C PRO A 209 7.57 0.44 -6.67
N LEU A 210 6.85 1.28 -5.91
CA LEU A 210 7.43 2.25 -4.99
C LEU A 210 7.88 1.62 -3.66
N GLY A 211 7.49 0.39 -3.34
CA GLY A 211 7.76 -0.27 -2.05
C GLY A 211 9.24 -0.49 -1.73
N LYS A 212 10.13 -0.34 -2.71
CA LYS A 212 11.60 -0.39 -2.54
C LYS A 212 12.21 0.96 -2.16
N PHE A 213 11.43 2.03 -2.28
CA PHE A 213 11.89 3.40 -2.17
C PHE A 213 11.43 4.06 -0.87
N VAL A 214 12.34 4.84 -0.30
CA VAL A 214 12.07 5.84 0.73
C VAL A 214 11.82 7.17 -0.01
N ILE A 215 10.65 7.77 0.17
CA ILE A 215 10.32 9.04 -0.48
C ILE A 215 10.97 10.18 0.29
N GLY A 216 11.78 10.99 -0.40
CA GLY A 216 12.53 12.09 0.20
C GLY A 216 13.83 11.62 0.84
N GLY A 217 14.22 12.27 1.95
CA GLY A 217 15.47 12.01 2.65
C GLY A 217 15.40 10.90 3.70
N GLY A 218 14.21 10.41 4.04
CA GLY A 218 14.01 9.39 5.07
C GLY A 218 14.00 9.90 6.52
N SER A 219 14.66 11.02 6.78
CA SER A 219 14.84 11.61 8.12
C SER A 219 13.73 12.58 8.55
N ASN A 220 12.54 12.49 7.94
CA ASN A 220 11.44 13.40 8.26
C ASN A 220 10.67 12.90 9.50
N MET A 221 10.57 13.77 10.51
CA MET A 221 9.95 13.44 11.79
C MET A 221 8.44 13.68 11.74
N SER A 222 7.66 12.77 12.30
CA SER A 222 6.21 12.91 12.42
C SER A 222 5.73 12.51 13.81
N ASP A 223 4.69 13.19 14.30
CA ASP A 223 3.94 12.73 15.46
C ASP A 223 2.92 11.65 15.04
N PHE A 224 2.97 10.51 15.72
CA PHE A 224 2.00 9.43 15.64
C PHE A 224 1.30 9.28 16.98
N THR A 225 -0.03 9.23 16.99
CA THR A 225 -0.78 9.22 18.26
C THR A 225 -1.54 7.91 18.42
N TYR A 226 -1.26 7.18 19.49
CA TYR A 226 -1.96 5.93 19.76
C TYR A 226 -3.43 6.20 20.11
N VAL A 227 -4.35 5.43 19.54
CA VAL A 227 -5.81 5.69 19.65
C VAL A 227 -6.31 5.74 21.10
N GLU A 228 -5.79 4.90 21.99
CA GLU A 228 -6.20 4.93 23.41
C GLU A 228 -5.72 6.20 24.11
N ASN A 229 -4.58 6.77 23.69
CA ASN A 229 -4.13 8.07 24.18
C ASN A 229 -5.06 9.20 23.69
N VAL A 230 -5.55 9.13 22.45
CA VAL A 230 -6.55 10.10 21.95
C VAL A 230 -7.88 9.95 22.71
N ALA A 231 -8.31 8.72 23.01
CA ALA A 231 -9.49 8.47 23.84
C ALA A 231 -9.30 9.01 25.27
N HIS A 232 -8.10 8.84 25.84
CA HIS A 232 -7.73 9.43 27.12
C HIS A 232 -7.77 10.96 27.08
N ALA A 233 -7.25 11.58 26.02
CA ALA A 233 -7.30 13.02 25.82
C ALA A 233 -8.73 13.57 25.77
N ASN A 234 -9.68 12.83 25.16
CA ASN A 234 -11.10 13.17 25.18
C ASN A 234 -11.66 13.21 26.60
N ILE A 235 -11.33 12.20 27.42
CA ILE A 235 -11.74 12.14 28.82
C ILE A 235 -11.14 13.30 29.63
N CYS A 236 -9.85 13.60 29.44
CA CYS A 236 -9.18 14.75 30.06
C CYS A 236 -9.84 16.08 29.64
N ALA A 237 -10.18 16.22 28.35
CA ALA A 237 -10.84 17.41 27.83
C ALA A 237 -12.23 17.62 28.45
N GLU A 238 -13.05 16.58 28.55
CA GLU A 238 -14.37 16.67 29.22
C GLU A 238 -14.22 17.05 30.69
N GLN A 239 -13.24 16.46 31.38
CA GLN A 239 -12.94 16.77 32.78
C GLN A 239 -12.52 18.23 32.95
N ALA A 240 -11.63 18.72 32.10
CA ALA A 240 -11.16 20.09 32.15
C ALA A 240 -12.24 21.10 31.75
N LEU A 241 -13.18 20.75 30.86
CA LEU A 241 -14.39 21.55 30.60
C LEU A 241 -15.33 21.61 31.82
N CYS A 242 -15.30 20.60 32.69
CA CYS A 242 -16.06 20.58 33.92
C CYS A 242 -15.39 21.40 35.04
N SER A 243 -14.07 21.26 35.22
CA SER A 243 -13.33 21.84 36.35
C SER A 243 -12.67 23.20 36.04
N ASN A 244 -12.28 23.46 34.80
CA ASN A 244 -11.48 24.61 34.38
C ASN A 244 -11.98 25.20 33.04
N ALA A 245 -13.30 25.34 32.90
CA ALA A 245 -13.93 25.80 31.67
C ALA A 245 -13.36 27.12 31.13
N ALA A 246 -13.07 28.10 31.99
CA ALA A 246 -12.57 29.41 31.56
C ALA A 246 -11.26 29.33 30.78
N SER A 247 -10.43 28.31 31.06
CA SER A 247 -9.15 28.13 30.39
C SER A 247 -9.25 27.27 29.13
N VAL A 248 -10.27 26.41 29.02
CA VAL A 248 -10.36 25.31 28.03
C VAL A 248 -11.46 25.51 26.99
N ALA A 249 -12.60 26.08 27.39
CA ALA A 249 -13.75 26.26 26.53
C ALA A 249 -13.41 27.11 25.30
N GLY A 250 -13.95 26.73 24.14
CA GLY A 250 -13.79 27.43 22.87
C GLY A 250 -12.37 27.38 22.30
N LYS A 251 -11.53 26.42 22.72
CA LYS A 251 -10.13 26.34 22.28
C LYS A 251 -9.78 24.99 21.63
N PRO A 252 -8.88 25.00 20.62
CA PRO A 252 -8.24 23.79 20.11
C PRO A 252 -7.00 23.41 20.94
N PHE A 253 -6.67 22.13 20.89
CA PHE A 253 -5.51 21.51 21.54
C PHE A 253 -4.87 20.44 20.66
N PHE A 254 -3.57 20.52 20.42
CA PHE A 254 -2.82 19.42 19.81
C PHE A 254 -2.66 18.26 20.79
N VAL A 255 -2.87 17.04 20.27
CA VAL A 255 -2.74 15.80 21.03
C VAL A 255 -1.78 14.88 20.27
N THR A 256 -0.66 14.55 20.89
CA THR A 256 0.33 13.61 20.32
C THR A 256 0.78 12.61 21.39
N ASN A 257 1.59 11.63 21.01
CA ASN A 257 2.25 10.72 21.95
C ASN A 257 3.45 11.35 22.67
N ASP A 258 3.83 12.60 22.36
CA ASP A 258 5.05 13.25 22.87
C ASP A 258 6.37 12.53 22.53
N GLU A 259 6.32 11.65 21.53
CA GLU A 259 7.46 10.82 21.10
C GLU A 259 7.55 10.91 19.57
N PRO A 260 7.98 12.05 18.99
CA PRO A 260 8.09 12.17 17.54
C PRO A 260 9.10 11.14 17.01
N MET A 261 8.75 10.47 15.91
CA MET A 261 9.54 9.41 15.31
C MET A 261 9.74 9.68 13.82
N GLU A 262 10.83 9.16 13.24
CA GLU A 262 11.00 9.17 11.80
C GLU A 262 9.85 8.44 11.12
N THR A 263 9.21 9.11 10.15
CA THR A 263 8.04 8.58 9.43
C THR A 263 8.35 7.22 8.80
N TRP A 264 9.55 7.08 8.26
CA TRP A 264 9.99 5.84 7.64
C TRP A 264 10.30 4.73 8.64
N GLU A 265 10.76 5.05 9.85
CA GLU A 265 10.94 4.01 10.87
C GLU A 265 9.62 3.48 11.38
N PHE A 266 8.62 4.35 11.59
CA PHE A 266 7.25 3.91 11.89
C PHE A 266 6.70 2.98 10.79
N MET A 267 6.86 3.37 9.52
CA MET A 267 6.45 2.57 8.37
C MET A 267 7.21 1.23 8.32
N ASN A 268 8.52 1.23 8.62
CA ASN A 268 9.35 0.03 8.67
C ASN A 268 8.85 -0.96 9.72
N CYS A 269 8.55 -0.50 10.95
CA CYS A 269 8.02 -1.37 12.00
C CYS A 269 6.75 -2.10 11.54
N ILE A 270 5.85 -1.41 10.83
CA ILE A 270 4.61 -2.00 10.31
C ILE A 270 4.90 -2.93 9.12
N MET A 271 5.80 -2.54 8.20
CA MET A 271 6.19 -3.38 7.05
C MET A 271 6.82 -4.70 7.52
N GLU A 272 7.73 -4.66 8.48
CA GLU A 272 8.37 -5.85 9.03
C GLU A 272 7.38 -6.77 9.73
N ALA A 273 6.46 -6.19 10.50
CA ALA A 273 5.37 -6.94 11.11
C ALA A 273 4.49 -7.67 10.09
N MET A 274 4.34 -7.12 8.89
CA MET A 274 3.65 -7.76 7.76
C MET A 274 4.54 -8.71 6.94
N GLY A 275 5.81 -8.92 7.33
CA GLY A 275 6.77 -9.72 6.58
C GLY A 275 7.22 -9.09 5.25
N CYS A 276 7.06 -7.78 5.10
CA CYS A 276 7.53 -7.03 3.92
C CYS A 276 8.98 -6.59 4.09
N GLN A 277 9.71 -6.44 2.99
CA GLN A 277 11.09 -5.94 3.02
C GLN A 277 11.12 -4.42 3.30
N ARG A 278 12.11 -3.97 4.08
CA ARG A 278 12.35 -2.53 4.29
C ARG A 278 12.82 -1.86 2.97
N PRO A 279 12.26 -0.71 2.58
CA PRO A 279 12.80 0.09 1.49
C PRO A 279 14.20 0.60 1.85
N ARG A 280 15.08 0.71 0.85
CA ARG A 280 16.50 1.10 1.05
C ARG A 280 16.97 2.21 0.13
N ILE A 281 16.19 2.56 -0.88
CA ILE A 281 16.61 3.47 -1.93
C ILE A 281 15.88 4.80 -1.78
N ASN A 282 16.61 5.89 -1.56
CA ASN A 282 15.98 7.21 -1.47
C ASN A 282 15.54 7.69 -2.85
N LEU A 283 14.27 8.08 -2.98
CA LEU A 283 13.69 8.65 -4.18
C LEU A 283 13.32 10.11 -3.91
N PRO A 284 13.91 11.10 -4.63
CA PRO A 284 13.62 12.50 -4.39
C PRO A 284 12.13 12.84 -4.56
N ALA A 285 11.50 13.38 -3.52
CA ALA A 285 10.06 13.68 -3.50
C ALA A 285 9.63 14.61 -4.66
N LYS A 286 10.49 15.54 -5.08
CA LYS A 286 10.24 16.45 -6.23
C LYS A 286 10.04 15.69 -7.54
N MET A 287 10.77 14.61 -7.77
CA MET A 287 10.60 13.78 -8.98
C MET A 287 9.23 13.12 -8.97
N LEU A 288 8.85 12.52 -7.84
CA LEU A 288 7.55 11.87 -7.70
C LEU A 288 6.39 12.85 -7.83
N LEU A 289 6.53 14.05 -7.25
CA LEU A 289 5.55 15.12 -7.39
C LEU A 289 5.41 15.58 -8.85
N SER A 290 6.52 15.72 -9.58
CA SER A 290 6.49 16.08 -11.00
C SER A 290 5.79 15.00 -11.83
N ALA A 291 6.03 13.72 -11.54
CA ALA A 291 5.34 12.59 -12.18
C ALA A 291 3.84 12.59 -11.86
N ALA A 292 3.45 12.87 -10.62
CA ALA A 292 2.06 12.98 -10.20
C ALA A 292 1.32 14.12 -10.93
N LEU A 293 1.93 15.31 -11.00
CA LEU A 293 1.39 16.46 -11.72
C LEU A 293 1.27 16.19 -13.22
N PHE A 294 2.28 15.55 -13.81
CA PHE A 294 2.29 15.18 -15.22
C PHE A 294 1.20 14.15 -15.55
N SER A 295 1.03 13.12 -14.71
CA SER A 295 -0.05 12.14 -14.83
C SER A 295 -1.43 12.81 -14.75
N ASN A 296 -1.62 13.71 -13.79
CA ASN A 296 -2.86 14.49 -13.67
C ASN A 296 -3.14 15.36 -14.90
N MET A 297 -2.12 16.00 -15.45
CA MET A 297 -2.24 16.79 -16.68
C MET A 297 -2.63 15.92 -17.88
N ILE A 298 -1.97 14.76 -18.06
CA ILE A 298 -2.30 13.80 -19.13
C ILE A 298 -3.75 13.33 -19.01
N ARG A 299 -4.17 12.95 -17.81
CA ARG A 299 -5.56 12.53 -17.55
C ARG A 299 -6.56 13.60 -17.95
N HIS A 300 -6.33 14.86 -17.57
CA HIS A 300 -7.23 15.97 -17.88
C HIS A 300 -7.22 16.36 -19.36
N ARG A 301 -6.07 16.24 -20.06
CA ARG A 301 -5.92 16.70 -21.45
C ARG A 301 -6.27 15.63 -22.48
N LEU A 302 -5.93 14.37 -22.21
CA LEU A 302 -5.99 13.27 -23.19
C LEU A 302 -7.07 12.23 -22.84
N GLY A 303 -7.72 12.33 -21.68
CA GLY A 303 -8.74 11.36 -21.23
C GLY A 303 -8.20 9.95 -20.97
N PHE A 304 -6.88 9.73 -21.12
CA PHE A 304 -6.23 8.47 -20.81
C PHE A 304 -6.00 8.36 -19.30
N GLN A 305 -6.64 7.35 -18.70
CA GLN A 305 -6.42 6.98 -17.31
C GLN A 305 -5.13 6.16 -17.20
N MET A 306 -3.99 6.85 -17.15
CA MET A 306 -2.69 6.22 -16.96
C MET A 306 -2.48 5.93 -15.47
N PHE A 307 -2.34 4.66 -15.11
CA PHE A 307 -2.04 4.11 -13.76
C PHE A 307 -2.71 4.86 -12.60
N SER A 308 -3.88 4.39 -12.19
CA SER A 308 -4.58 4.89 -10.99
C SER A 308 -3.96 4.30 -9.72
N THR A 309 -2.70 4.61 -9.43
CA THR A 309 -2.11 4.22 -8.14
C THR A 309 -2.41 5.31 -7.11
N PRO A 310 -3.19 5.02 -6.05
CA PRO A 310 -3.47 6.01 -4.99
C PRO A 310 -2.21 6.54 -4.30
N LEU A 311 -1.08 5.84 -4.45
CA LEU A 311 0.23 6.18 -3.90
C LEU A 311 0.93 7.36 -4.61
N LEU A 312 0.47 7.75 -5.81
CA LEU A 312 0.97 8.91 -6.54
C LEU A 312 0.17 10.19 -6.28
N HIS A 313 -0.63 10.24 -5.21
CA HIS A 313 -1.34 11.46 -4.84
C HIS A 313 -0.38 12.46 -4.15
N PRO A 314 -0.38 13.76 -4.50
CA PRO A 314 0.49 14.76 -3.88
C PRO A 314 0.46 14.74 -2.35
N ASP A 315 -0.73 14.57 -1.76
CA ASP A 315 -0.88 14.50 -0.29
C ASP A 315 -0.12 13.34 0.34
N THR A 316 -0.10 12.17 -0.31
CA THR A 316 0.66 11.00 0.13
C THR A 316 2.16 11.26 0.04
N ILE A 317 2.60 11.91 -1.03
CA ILE A 317 4.01 12.28 -1.22
C ILE A 317 4.44 13.25 -0.11
N TYR A 318 3.64 14.28 0.17
CA TYR A 318 3.94 15.24 1.24
C TYR A 318 3.92 14.61 2.63
N PHE A 319 2.94 13.75 2.91
CA PHE A 319 2.89 12.99 4.15
C PHE A 319 4.18 12.16 4.37
N LEU A 320 4.67 11.50 3.32
CA LEU A 320 5.88 10.66 3.40
C LEU A 320 7.20 11.43 3.35
N SER A 321 7.21 12.69 2.90
CA SER A 321 8.45 13.47 2.71
C SER A 321 8.65 14.63 3.69
N CYS A 322 7.59 15.22 4.22
CA CYS A 322 7.66 16.42 5.06
C CYS A 322 7.73 16.07 6.55
N THR A 323 8.31 16.98 7.32
CA THR A 323 8.33 16.90 8.80
C THR A 323 7.03 17.49 9.36
N ARG A 324 6.38 16.81 10.30
CA ARG A 324 5.13 17.23 10.94
C ARG A 324 5.14 16.92 12.43
N THR A 325 5.62 17.86 13.22
CA THR A 325 5.62 17.77 14.69
C THR A 325 4.88 18.93 15.34
N PHE A 326 4.18 18.64 16.44
CA PHE A 326 3.29 19.56 17.14
C PHE A 326 3.59 19.60 18.64
N ASN A 327 3.41 20.77 19.22
CA ASN A 327 3.67 21.01 20.62
C ASN A 327 2.43 20.68 21.48
N THR A 328 2.56 19.72 22.39
CA THR A 328 1.47 19.29 23.29
C THR A 328 1.47 19.97 24.67
N SER A 329 2.30 21.00 24.87
CA SER A 329 2.45 21.68 26.17
C SER A 329 1.15 22.32 26.65
N LYS A 330 0.34 22.86 25.73
CA LYS A 330 -0.97 23.46 26.06
C LYS A 330 -1.96 22.40 26.58
N ALA A 331 -1.99 21.23 25.94
CA ALA A 331 -2.82 20.11 26.37
C ALA A 331 -2.40 19.58 27.76
N ARG A 332 -1.09 19.46 28.03
CA ARG A 332 -0.58 19.08 29.36
C ARG A 332 -1.00 20.07 30.43
N ARG A 333 -0.79 21.36 30.19
CA ARG A 333 -1.03 22.40 31.18
C ARG A 333 -2.52 22.62 31.46
N LEU A 334 -3.37 22.62 30.43
CA LEU A 334 -4.77 23.02 30.55
C LEU A 334 -5.74 21.84 30.65
N LEU A 335 -5.45 20.72 29.99
CA LEU A 335 -6.28 19.51 30.03
C LEU A 335 -5.78 18.49 31.06
N GLY A 336 -4.51 18.57 31.47
CA GLY A 336 -3.86 17.53 32.27
C GLY A 336 -3.59 16.25 31.47
N TYR A 337 -3.54 16.33 30.14
CA TYR A 337 -3.30 15.18 29.27
C TYR A 337 -1.84 14.79 29.27
N TYR A 338 -1.57 13.52 29.58
CA TYR A 338 -0.28 12.86 29.37
C TYR A 338 -0.54 11.51 28.65
N PRO A 339 0.28 11.11 27.67
CA PRO A 339 0.16 9.80 27.04
C PRO A 339 0.22 8.68 28.08
N ILE A 340 -0.72 7.74 28.02
CA ILE A 340 -0.81 6.59 28.94
C ILE A 340 -0.20 5.32 28.37
N VAL A 341 0.05 5.30 27.06
CA VAL A 341 0.73 4.22 26.33
C VAL A 341 1.86 4.83 25.52
N SER A 342 3.07 4.27 25.60
CA SER A 342 4.19 4.71 24.78
C SER A 342 3.96 4.39 23.30
N LEU A 343 4.69 5.07 22.41
CA LEU A 343 4.62 4.85 20.98
C LEU A 343 5.06 3.41 20.63
N GLU A 344 6.12 2.91 21.25
CA GLU A 344 6.62 1.56 21.06
C GLU A 344 5.57 0.50 21.45
N ASP A 345 4.95 0.64 22.63
CA ASP A 345 3.87 -0.26 23.07
C ASP A 345 2.66 -0.17 22.13
N GLY A 346 2.31 1.05 21.69
CA GLY A 346 1.24 1.29 20.74
C GLY A 346 1.49 0.56 19.42
N ILE A 347 2.70 0.66 18.87
CA ILE A 347 3.11 -0.04 17.64
C ILE A 347 3.03 -1.55 17.85
N MET A 348 3.58 -2.08 18.95
CA MET A 348 3.54 -3.52 19.26
C MET A 348 2.10 -4.06 19.38
N ARG A 349 1.21 -3.34 20.07
CA ARG A 349 -0.21 -3.73 20.20
C ARG A 349 -0.94 -3.70 18.87
N THR A 350 -0.66 -2.68 18.06
CA THR A 350 -1.22 -2.53 16.72
C THR A 350 -0.76 -3.69 15.83
N VAL A 351 0.54 -3.99 15.83
CA VAL A 351 1.15 -5.14 15.15
C VAL A 351 0.54 -6.47 15.58
N ARG A 352 0.36 -6.68 16.89
CA ARG A 352 -0.24 -7.91 17.41
C ARG A 352 -1.68 -8.09 16.96
N SER A 353 -2.46 -7.01 16.91
CA SER A 353 -3.83 -7.05 16.37
C SER A 353 -3.87 -7.41 14.88
N PHE A 354 -2.76 -7.22 14.15
CA PHE A 354 -2.70 -7.55 12.73
C PHE A 354 -2.71 -9.04 12.44
N SER A 355 -2.10 -9.90 13.27
CA SER A 355 -2.15 -11.34 13.01
C SER A 355 -3.61 -11.82 12.97
N GLU A 356 -4.41 -11.37 13.93
CA GLU A 356 -5.86 -11.64 14.03
C GLU A 356 -6.66 -11.02 12.86
N LEU A 357 -6.28 -9.82 12.41
CA LEU A 357 -6.96 -9.13 11.30
C LEU A 357 -6.57 -9.69 9.92
N SER A 358 -5.34 -10.18 9.77
CA SER A 358 -4.78 -10.72 8.53
C SER A 358 -5.46 -12.02 8.09
N ASP A 359 -5.90 -12.82 9.05
CA ASP A 359 -6.73 -14.01 8.82
C ASP A 359 -8.13 -13.62 8.32
N ASN A 360 -8.72 -12.54 8.87
CA ASN A 360 -10.05 -12.05 8.51
C ASN A 360 -10.13 -11.29 7.18
N LEU A 361 -9.09 -10.53 6.84
CA LEU A 361 -9.00 -9.75 5.59
C LEU A 361 -8.45 -10.56 4.41
N GLY A 362 -8.24 -11.88 4.58
CA GLY A 362 -7.70 -12.76 3.54
C GLY A 362 -6.23 -12.50 3.18
N PHE A 363 -5.52 -11.68 3.97
CA PHE A 363 -4.09 -11.44 3.80
C PHE A 363 -3.28 -12.72 4.06
N SER A 364 -3.65 -13.51 5.08
CA SER A 364 -2.97 -14.76 5.46
C SER A 364 -3.03 -15.85 4.36
N ARG A 365 -4.15 -15.94 3.61
CA ARG A 365 -4.29 -16.86 2.48
C ARG A 365 -3.48 -16.43 1.24
N LYS A 366 -3.21 -15.12 1.09
CA LYS A 366 -2.29 -14.57 0.08
C LYS A 366 -0.82 -14.50 0.56
N GLN A 367 -0.55 -14.48 1.88
CA GLN A 367 0.81 -14.42 2.45
C GLN A 367 1.51 -15.78 2.50
N ARG A 368 0.79 -16.88 2.73
CA ARG A 368 1.31 -18.23 2.42
C ARG A 368 1.41 -18.50 0.92
N SER A 369 0.83 -17.62 0.10
CA SER A 369 1.11 -17.50 -1.31
C SER A 369 2.15 -16.40 -1.60
N CYS A 370 3.28 -16.42 -0.89
CA CYS A 370 4.55 -16.44 -1.63
C CYS A 370 4.70 -17.81 -2.31
N GLY A 371 3.67 -18.22 -3.03
CA GLY A 371 3.67 -19.34 -3.93
C GLY A 371 4.23 -18.76 -5.21
N SER A 372 5.26 -19.42 -5.73
CA SER A 372 5.92 -19.12 -6.98
C SER A 372 5.02 -18.33 -7.94
N SER A 373 5.39 -17.08 -8.21
CA SER A 373 4.73 -16.25 -9.24
C SER A 373 4.63 -17.06 -10.53
N LYS A 374 3.67 -16.77 -11.42
CA LYS A 374 3.63 -17.52 -12.69
C LYS A 374 4.97 -17.45 -13.43
N ALA A 375 5.69 -16.33 -13.31
CA ALA A 375 7.06 -16.18 -13.80
C ALA A 375 8.03 -17.17 -13.15
N ASP A 376 8.01 -17.28 -11.82
CA ASP A 376 8.84 -18.24 -11.07
C ASP A 376 8.53 -19.70 -11.45
N LYS A 377 7.25 -20.03 -11.70
CA LYS A 377 6.84 -21.34 -12.23
C LYS A 377 7.27 -21.56 -13.68
N LEU A 378 7.14 -20.54 -14.53
CA LEU A 378 7.59 -20.57 -15.94
C LEU A 378 9.10 -20.79 -16.06
N LEU A 379 9.86 -20.23 -15.13
CA LEU A 379 11.32 -20.36 -15.05
C LEU A 379 11.78 -21.66 -14.35
N GLY A 380 10.83 -22.50 -13.92
CA GLY A 380 11.10 -23.81 -13.33
C GLY A 380 11.47 -23.81 -11.85
N SER A 381 11.40 -22.65 -11.17
CA SER A 381 11.85 -22.38 -9.80
C SER A 381 13.33 -22.73 -9.52
N GLY A 382 13.96 -22.02 -8.59
CA GLY A 382 15.38 -22.20 -8.24
C GLY A 382 16.33 -21.20 -8.90
N THR A 383 17.61 -21.58 -9.04
CA THR A 383 18.71 -20.63 -9.34
C THR A 383 18.49 -19.75 -10.58
N ALA A 384 17.88 -20.29 -11.64
CA ALA A 384 17.60 -19.53 -12.85
C ALA A 384 16.50 -18.46 -12.64
N ALA A 385 15.47 -18.79 -11.87
CA ALA A 385 14.42 -17.85 -11.50
C ALA A 385 14.96 -16.76 -10.57
N ASP A 386 15.80 -17.12 -9.60
CA ASP A 386 16.42 -16.16 -8.68
C ASP A 386 17.33 -15.15 -9.39
N ILE A 387 18.02 -15.59 -10.45
CA ILE A 387 18.85 -14.72 -11.31
C ILE A 387 17.98 -13.84 -12.21
N LEU A 388 17.03 -14.41 -12.94
CA LEU A 388 16.25 -13.63 -13.93
C LEU A 388 15.22 -12.68 -13.29
N LEU A 389 14.77 -12.98 -12.06
CA LEU A 389 13.88 -12.13 -11.27
C LEU A 389 14.62 -11.19 -10.30
N TRP A 390 15.96 -11.13 -10.37
CA TRP A 390 16.79 -10.24 -9.55
C TRP A 390 16.64 -10.44 -8.03
N ARG A 391 16.36 -11.66 -7.57
CA ARG A 391 16.29 -11.98 -6.14
C ARG A 391 17.67 -12.00 -5.47
N ASP A 392 18.69 -12.41 -6.23
CA ASP A 392 20.10 -12.26 -5.86
C ASP A 392 20.77 -11.24 -6.79
N GLU A 393 20.77 -9.97 -6.38
CA GLU A 393 21.29 -8.86 -7.17
C GLU A 393 22.77 -9.05 -7.54
N LYS A 394 23.58 -9.65 -6.65
CA LYS A 394 25.02 -9.83 -6.88
C LYS A 394 25.28 -10.86 -7.97
N ARG A 395 24.62 -12.02 -7.89
CA ARG A 395 24.74 -13.06 -8.91
C ARG A 395 24.17 -12.57 -10.23
N THR A 396 23.00 -11.94 -10.20
CA THR A 396 22.35 -11.40 -11.40
C THR A 396 23.22 -10.38 -12.11
N PHE A 397 23.76 -9.42 -11.38
CA PHE A 397 24.66 -8.42 -11.94
C PHE A 397 25.93 -9.04 -12.53
N SER A 398 26.50 -10.05 -11.87
CA SER A 398 27.65 -10.80 -12.40
C SER A 398 27.32 -11.50 -13.73
N PHE A 399 26.18 -12.21 -13.81
CA PHE A 399 25.74 -12.88 -15.04
C PHE A 399 25.45 -11.88 -16.16
N VAL A 400 24.74 -10.79 -15.89
CA VAL A 400 24.49 -9.72 -16.87
C VAL A 400 25.80 -9.13 -17.38
N THR A 401 26.76 -8.89 -16.49
CA THR A 401 28.07 -8.33 -16.84
C THR A 401 28.87 -9.30 -17.72
N VAL A 402 28.95 -10.58 -17.33
CA VAL A 402 29.65 -11.61 -18.12
C VAL A 402 29.01 -11.78 -19.49
N LEU A 403 27.68 -11.83 -19.55
CA LEU A 403 26.93 -12.00 -20.78
C LEU A 403 27.07 -10.78 -21.71
N PHE A 404 27.09 -9.57 -21.15
CA PHE A 404 27.39 -8.34 -21.89
C PHE A 404 28.82 -8.34 -22.44
N LEU A 405 29.81 -8.77 -21.66
CA LEU A 405 31.20 -8.89 -22.11
C LEU A 405 31.35 -9.91 -23.25
N LEU A 406 30.68 -11.05 -23.16
CA LEU A 406 30.64 -12.05 -24.24
C LEU A 406 29.95 -11.50 -25.50
N PHE A 407 28.81 -10.83 -25.33
CA PHE A 407 28.10 -10.15 -26.41
C PHE A 407 28.99 -9.09 -27.08
N TYR A 408 29.71 -8.30 -26.29
CA TYR A 408 30.66 -7.32 -26.78
C TYR A 408 31.82 -7.97 -27.56
N TRP A 409 32.40 -9.05 -27.03
CA TRP A 409 33.55 -9.75 -27.63
C TRP A 409 33.21 -10.42 -28.97
N PHE A 410 32.03 -11.04 -29.07
CA PHE A 410 31.64 -11.79 -30.26
C PHE A 410 30.86 -10.98 -31.28
N LEU A 411 30.08 -9.97 -30.86
CA LEU A 411 29.10 -9.32 -31.74
C LEU A 411 29.28 -7.80 -31.91
N LEU A 412 29.81 -7.07 -30.92
CA LEU A 412 30.12 -5.64 -31.11
C LEU A 412 31.53 -5.39 -31.59
N SER A 413 32.49 -6.24 -31.21
CA SER A 413 33.84 -6.18 -31.77
C SER A 413 33.73 -6.42 -33.26
N ASP A 414 34.29 -5.54 -34.11
CA ASP A 414 34.26 -5.64 -35.57
C ASP A 414 35.11 -6.82 -36.14
N ARG A 415 35.21 -7.89 -35.37
CA ARG A 415 35.89 -9.14 -35.70
C ARG A 415 34.87 -10.13 -36.25
N THR A 416 35.34 -11.03 -37.10
CA THR A 416 34.53 -12.18 -37.51
C THR A 416 34.39 -13.15 -36.34
N PHE A 417 33.27 -13.88 -36.29
CA PHE A 417 33.01 -14.89 -35.25
C PHE A 417 34.18 -15.87 -35.09
N VAL A 418 34.74 -16.32 -36.22
CA VAL A 418 35.89 -17.23 -36.26
C VAL A 418 37.12 -16.62 -35.59
N SER A 419 37.41 -15.34 -35.86
CA SER A 419 38.55 -14.65 -35.23
C SER A 419 38.34 -14.45 -33.73
N SER A 420 37.12 -14.12 -33.30
CA SER A 420 36.79 -13.98 -31.87
C SER A 420 36.86 -15.32 -31.14
N ALA A 421 36.38 -16.42 -31.75
CA ALA A 421 36.46 -17.77 -31.20
C ALA A 421 37.92 -18.25 -31.07
N ALA A 422 38.74 -18.07 -32.10
CA ALA A 422 40.14 -18.44 -32.07
C ALA A 422 40.92 -17.68 -30.98
N LYS A 423 40.67 -16.37 -30.84
CA LYS A 423 41.30 -15.56 -29.78
C LYS A 423 40.82 -15.97 -28.38
N PHE A 424 39.53 -16.27 -28.23
CA PHE A 424 38.99 -16.75 -26.97
C PHE A 424 39.68 -18.06 -26.56
N LEU A 425 39.74 -19.04 -27.46
CA LEU A 425 40.42 -20.31 -27.24
C LEU A 425 41.91 -20.12 -26.91
N LEU A 426 42.60 -19.19 -27.59
CA LEU A 426 44.00 -18.86 -27.31
C LEU A 426 44.16 -18.30 -25.90
N VAL A 427 43.31 -17.37 -25.48
CA VAL A 427 43.34 -16.78 -24.13
C VAL A 427 43.02 -17.85 -23.08
N THR A 428 42.02 -18.70 -23.32
CA THR A 428 41.69 -19.81 -22.42
C THR A 428 42.84 -20.80 -22.31
N SER A 429 43.46 -21.17 -23.42
CA SER A 429 44.62 -22.06 -23.43
C SER A 429 45.82 -21.44 -22.70
N LEU A 430 46.05 -20.14 -22.88
CA LEU A 430 47.12 -19.42 -22.18
C LEU A 430 46.84 -19.33 -20.68
N ALA A 431 45.58 -19.06 -20.29
CA ALA A 431 45.17 -19.02 -18.90
C ALA A 431 45.32 -20.39 -18.22
N LEU A 432 44.90 -21.48 -18.88
CA LEU A 432 45.09 -22.84 -18.40
C LEU A 432 46.58 -23.22 -18.31
N PHE A 433 47.40 -22.79 -19.28
CA PHE A 433 48.84 -22.98 -19.25
C PHE A 433 49.49 -22.25 -18.07
N ILE A 434 49.17 -20.97 -17.88
CA ILE A 434 49.66 -20.17 -16.74
C ILE A 434 49.21 -20.82 -15.43
N HIS A 435 47.94 -21.20 -15.31
CA HIS A 435 47.40 -21.87 -14.13
C HIS A 435 48.08 -23.21 -13.84
N GLY A 436 48.43 -23.98 -14.88
CA GLY A 436 49.16 -25.24 -14.74
C GLY A 436 50.61 -25.07 -14.28
N VAL A 437 51.25 -23.95 -14.64
CA VAL A 437 52.64 -23.61 -14.28
C VAL A 437 52.75 -22.92 -12.91
N LEU A 438 51.67 -22.31 -12.40
CA LEU A 438 51.68 -21.64 -11.11
C LEU A 438 52.02 -22.61 -9.95
N PRO A 439 52.91 -22.22 -9.02
CA PRO A 439 53.16 -22.99 -7.80
C PRO A 439 51.91 -23.01 -6.91
N SER A 440 51.78 -24.04 -6.07
CA SER A 440 50.63 -24.24 -5.18
C SER A 440 50.47 -23.15 -4.12
N GLN A 441 51.51 -22.35 -3.88
CA GLN A 441 51.46 -21.14 -3.07
C GLN A 441 52.09 -19.97 -3.82
N VAL A 442 51.33 -18.90 -3.98
CA VAL A 442 51.78 -17.65 -4.60
C VAL A 442 51.33 -16.50 -3.69
N PHE A 443 52.29 -15.73 -3.17
CA PHE A 443 52.04 -14.56 -2.30
C PHE A 443 51.06 -14.82 -1.12
N GLY A 444 51.12 -16.00 -0.50
CA GLY A 444 50.29 -16.35 0.67
C GLY A 444 48.89 -16.88 0.33
N PHE A 445 48.52 -17.00 -0.95
CA PHE A 445 47.28 -17.62 -1.39
C PHE A 445 47.52 -19.05 -1.89
N THR A 446 46.69 -20.00 -1.48
CA THR A 446 46.69 -21.38 -1.96
C THR A 446 45.97 -21.47 -3.30
N VAL A 447 46.69 -21.86 -4.35
CA VAL A 447 46.12 -22.05 -5.69
C VAL A 447 45.70 -23.51 -5.83
N GLU A 448 44.40 -23.76 -5.91
CA GLU A 448 43.83 -25.09 -6.10
C GLU A 448 44.08 -25.57 -7.54
N LYS A 449 44.80 -26.68 -7.71
CA LYS A 449 45.14 -27.20 -9.05
C LYS A 449 43.93 -27.91 -9.65
N VAL A 450 43.61 -27.61 -10.90
CA VAL A 450 42.56 -28.32 -11.66
C VAL A 450 42.99 -29.77 -11.85
N THR A 451 42.22 -30.71 -11.29
CA THR A 451 42.42 -32.15 -11.44
C THR A 451 41.94 -32.65 -12.81
N SER A 452 42.51 -33.75 -13.31
CA SER A 452 42.18 -34.34 -14.63
C SER A 452 40.70 -34.69 -14.79
N ASP A 453 40.01 -34.94 -13.68
CA ASP A 453 38.60 -35.33 -13.63
C ASP A 453 37.67 -34.24 -14.21
N HIS A 454 38.10 -32.98 -14.23
CA HIS A 454 37.35 -31.87 -14.83
C HIS A 454 37.39 -31.87 -16.37
N PHE A 455 38.28 -32.65 -16.98
CA PHE A 455 38.45 -32.76 -18.43
C PHE A 455 37.91 -34.08 -19.00
N GLU A 456 37.48 -35.01 -18.15
CA GLU A 456 36.85 -36.26 -18.59
C GLU A 456 35.38 -36.04 -18.94
N VAL A 457 35.08 -35.96 -20.23
CA VAL A 457 33.70 -35.99 -20.72
C VAL A 457 33.20 -37.43 -20.63
N SER A 458 32.17 -37.68 -19.81
CA SER A 458 31.64 -39.03 -19.66
C SER A 458 31.18 -39.60 -21.00
N HIS A 459 31.52 -40.85 -21.27
CA HIS A 459 31.15 -41.54 -22.51
C HIS A 459 29.63 -41.56 -22.73
N SER A 460 28.84 -41.57 -21.65
CA SER A 460 27.38 -41.50 -21.69
C SER A 460 26.88 -40.11 -22.09
N ALA A 461 27.49 -39.03 -21.59
CA ALA A 461 27.13 -37.66 -21.96
C ALA A 461 27.43 -37.38 -23.44
N LEU A 462 28.58 -37.83 -23.95
CA LEU A 462 28.93 -37.69 -25.36
C LEU A 462 27.96 -38.48 -26.26
N ARG A 463 27.68 -39.75 -25.89
CA ARG A 463 26.74 -40.60 -26.62
C ARG A 463 25.33 -40.01 -26.65
N ASN A 464 24.83 -39.50 -25.54
CA ASN A 464 23.51 -38.87 -25.47
C ASN A 464 23.45 -37.60 -26.33
N SER A 465 24.50 -36.78 -26.29
CA SER A 465 24.57 -35.56 -27.11
C SER A 465 24.57 -35.88 -28.59
N LEU A 466 25.36 -36.87 -29.02
CA LEU A 466 25.38 -37.34 -30.41
C LEU A 466 24.04 -37.93 -30.85
N MET A 467 23.37 -38.71 -30.00
CA MET A 467 22.03 -39.23 -30.30
C MET A 467 21.00 -38.12 -30.42
N CYS A 468 21.02 -37.11 -29.55
CA CYS A 468 20.14 -35.94 -29.66
C CYS A 468 20.38 -35.18 -30.96
N LEU A 469 21.65 -34.99 -31.36
CA LEU A 469 22.00 -34.31 -32.60
C LEU A 469 21.50 -35.09 -33.82
N ALA A 470 21.72 -36.41 -33.84
CA ALA A 470 21.25 -37.29 -34.89
C ALA A 470 19.72 -37.32 -34.98
N SER A 471 19.04 -37.37 -33.84
CA SER A 471 17.57 -37.32 -33.76
C SER A 471 17.03 -35.99 -34.30
N ALA A 472 17.61 -34.86 -33.89
CA ALA A 472 17.21 -33.54 -34.37
C ALA A 472 17.44 -33.38 -35.89
N TRP A 473 18.59 -33.86 -36.38
CA TRP A 473 18.91 -33.86 -37.81
C TRP A 473 17.92 -34.71 -38.62
N ASN A 474 17.67 -35.94 -38.18
CA ASN A 474 16.74 -36.86 -38.83
C ASN A 474 15.30 -36.32 -38.80
N GLY A 475 14.87 -35.72 -37.69
CA GLY A 475 13.57 -35.05 -37.59
C GLY A 475 13.45 -33.84 -38.52
N GLY A 476 14.52 -33.07 -38.67
CA GLY A 476 14.59 -31.96 -39.64
C GLY A 476 14.46 -32.44 -41.08
N ILE A 477 15.23 -33.46 -41.47
CA ILE A 477 15.16 -34.08 -42.81
C ILE A 477 13.78 -34.66 -43.08
N HIS A 478 13.17 -35.33 -42.09
CA HIS A 478 11.82 -35.89 -42.26
C HIS A 478 10.78 -34.78 -42.53
N LYS A 479 10.82 -33.68 -41.78
CA LYS A 479 9.92 -32.53 -42.03
C LYS A 479 10.16 -31.88 -43.38
N LEU A 480 11.42 -31.77 -43.83
CA LEU A 480 11.75 -31.26 -45.16
C LEU A 480 11.22 -32.18 -46.27
N ARG A 481 11.25 -33.50 -46.06
CA ARG A 481 10.68 -34.47 -46.99
C ARG A 481 9.15 -34.34 -47.08
N VAL A 482 8.46 -34.30 -45.94
CA VAL A 482 7.00 -34.08 -45.88
C VAL A 482 6.59 -32.76 -46.54
N LEU A 483 7.40 -31.71 -46.35
CA LEU A 483 7.20 -30.42 -47.00
C LEU A 483 7.38 -30.50 -48.53
N ALA A 484 8.35 -31.29 -49.01
CA ALA A 484 8.63 -31.47 -50.42
C ALA A 484 7.59 -32.35 -51.13
N GLU A 485 7.00 -33.31 -50.42
CA GLU A 485 5.93 -34.18 -50.92
C GLU A 485 4.58 -33.44 -50.99
N GLY A 486 4.41 -32.34 -50.25
CA GLY A 486 3.28 -31.41 -50.40
C GLY A 486 1.95 -31.90 -49.80
N GLU A 487 1.97 -32.99 -49.03
CA GLU A 487 0.76 -33.62 -48.49
C GLU A 487 0.14 -32.86 -47.30
N ASP A 488 0.93 -32.07 -46.56
CA ASP A 488 0.48 -31.35 -45.36
C ASP A 488 0.60 -29.82 -45.49
N TRP A 489 -0.51 -29.20 -45.87
CA TRP A 489 -0.67 -27.75 -45.96
C TRP A 489 -0.46 -27.01 -44.63
N SER A 490 -0.75 -27.64 -43.48
CA SER A 490 -0.54 -27.04 -42.16
C SER A 490 0.94 -26.88 -41.87
N THR A 491 1.73 -27.90 -42.18
CA THR A 491 3.20 -27.86 -42.06
C THR A 491 3.81 -26.85 -43.03
N LEU A 492 3.32 -26.79 -44.27
CA LEU A 492 3.77 -25.80 -45.26
C LEU A 492 3.52 -24.36 -44.81
N LEU A 493 2.33 -24.06 -44.31
CA LEU A 493 1.96 -22.72 -43.88
C LEU A 493 2.73 -22.29 -42.61
N LYS A 494 2.99 -23.23 -41.69
CA LYS A 494 3.88 -23.00 -40.52
C LYS A 494 5.32 -22.70 -40.95
N VAL A 495 5.87 -23.46 -41.89
CA VAL A 495 7.24 -23.23 -42.40
C VAL A 495 7.32 -21.90 -43.15
N PHE A 496 6.32 -21.56 -43.96
CA PHE A 496 6.28 -20.27 -44.67
C PHE A 496 6.18 -19.09 -43.70
N ALA A 497 5.29 -19.16 -42.71
CA ALA A 497 5.15 -18.14 -41.67
C ALA A 497 6.45 -17.98 -40.85
N PHE A 498 7.12 -19.09 -40.53
CA PHE A 498 8.41 -19.11 -39.85
C PHE A 498 9.52 -18.47 -40.70
N LEU A 499 9.65 -18.86 -41.97
CA LEU A 499 10.62 -18.28 -42.90
C LEU A 499 10.35 -16.80 -43.18
N TYR A 500 9.09 -16.39 -43.28
CA TYR A 500 8.71 -14.99 -43.42
C TYR A 500 9.04 -14.18 -42.16
N SER A 501 8.82 -14.76 -40.98
CA SER A 501 9.21 -14.16 -39.69
C SER A 501 10.73 -14.02 -39.59
N ILE A 502 11.48 -15.04 -40.02
CA ILE A 502 12.95 -14.99 -40.12
C ILE A 502 13.37 -13.90 -41.10
N LYS A 503 12.74 -13.79 -42.28
CA LYS A 503 13.03 -12.76 -43.26
C LYS A 503 12.80 -11.35 -42.70
N LEU A 504 11.72 -11.16 -41.93
CA LEU A 504 11.42 -9.90 -41.25
C LEU A 504 12.48 -9.58 -40.18
N LEU A 505 12.91 -10.59 -39.42
CA LEU A 505 13.98 -10.47 -38.41
C LEU A 505 15.35 -10.17 -39.04
N LEU A 506 15.68 -10.80 -40.17
CA LEU A 506 16.94 -10.60 -40.91
C LEU A 506 17.06 -9.21 -41.53
N ASN A 507 15.95 -8.47 -41.64
CA ASN A 507 15.96 -7.08 -42.07
C ASN A 507 16.54 -6.15 -40.99
N PHE A 508 16.59 -6.61 -39.74
CA PHE A 508 17.30 -5.94 -38.65
C PHE A 508 18.76 -6.40 -38.63
N GLN A 509 19.66 -5.50 -38.24
CA GLN A 509 21.05 -5.87 -37.97
C GLN A 509 21.08 -6.97 -36.91
N PHE A 510 21.64 -8.14 -37.24
CA PHE A 510 21.71 -9.30 -36.34
C PHE A 510 22.26 -8.93 -34.95
N ARG A 511 23.24 -8.01 -34.91
CA ARG A 511 23.81 -7.44 -33.68
C ARG A 511 22.74 -6.76 -32.81
N PHE A 512 21.88 -5.93 -33.42
CA PHE A 512 20.82 -5.21 -32.72
C PHE A 512 19.76 -6.15 -32.16
N LEU A 513 19.35 -7.15 -32.95
CA LEU A 513 18.35 -8.14 -32.52
C LEU A 513 18.85 -8.96 -31.32
N MET A 514 20.10 -9.45 -31.36
CA MET A 514 20.67 -10.21 -30.25
C MET A 514 20.82 -9.35 -28.98
N GLY A 515 21.20 -8.07 -29.13
CA GLY A 515 21.26 -7.14 -27.99
C GLY A 515 19.89 -6.90 -27.37
N LEU A 516 18.85 -6.75 -28.18
CA LEU A 516 17.47 -6.57 -27.72
C LEU A 516 16.97 -7.82 -26.97
N VAL A 517 17.23 -9.02 -27.49
CA VAL A 517 16.88 -10.29 -26.82
C VAL A 517 17.58 -10.39 -25.47
N LEU A 518 18.87 -10.06 -25.41
CA LEU A 518 19.66 -10.09 -24.18
C LEU A 518 19.09 -9.15 -23.11
N ALA A 519 18.80 -7.91 -23.48
CA ALA A 519 18.22 -6.93 -22.59
C ALA A 519 16.80 -7.35 -22.15
N SER A 520 16.01 -7.89 -23.08
CA SER A 520 14.64 -8.33 -22.80
C SER A 520 14.61 -9.53 -21.84
N LEU A 521 15.58 -10.45 -21.91
CA LEU A 521 15.64 -11.64 -21.05
C LEU A 521 15.64 -11.28 -19.56
N PHE A 522 16.29 -10.18 -19.18
CA PHE A 522 16.38 -9.74 -17.77
C PHE A 522 15.32 -8.71 -17.38
N ILE A 523 14.55 -8.17 -18.33
CA ILE A 523 13.55 -7.13 -18.07
C ILE A 523 12.13 -7.69 -18.15
N VAL A 524 11.85 -8.55 -19.14
CA VAL A 524 10.50 -9.04 -19.45
C VAL A 524 9.92 -9.84 -18.28
N PHE A 525 10.70 -10.70 -17.62
CA PHE A 525 10.19 -11.48 -16.49
C PHE A 525 9.88 -10.62 -15.25
N ILE A 526 10.65 -9.55 -15.02
CA ILE A 526 10.36 -8.58 -13.95
C ILE A 526 9.09 -7.81 -14.26
N VAL A 527 8.97 -7.28 -15.49
CA VAL A 527 7.79 -6.53 -15.92
C VAL A 527 6.55 -7.43 -15.87
N TYR A 528 6.68 -8.69 -16.27
CA TYR A 528 5.60 -9.67 -16.20
C TYR A 528 5.19 -9.98 -14.75
N GLU A 529 6.13 -10.21 -13.85
CA GLU A 529 5.82 -10.44 -12.42
C GLU A 529 5.15 -9.22 -11.77
N GLN A 530 5.57 -8.00 -12.14
CA GLN A 530 5.00 -6.75 -11.62
C GLN A 530 3.61 -6.43 -12.18
N CYS A 531 3.32 -6.85 -13.41
CA CYS A 531 2.07 -6.56 -14.10
C CYS A 531 1.18 -7.80 -14.26
N GLU A 532 1.37 -8.86 -13.46
CA GLU A 532 0.74 -10.17 -13.67
C GLU A 532 -0.80 -10.07 -13.77
N GLU A 533 -1.45 -9.36 -12.83
CA GLU A 533 -2.91 -9.19 -12.84
C GLU A 533 -3.41 -8.36 -14.04
N GLU A 534 -2.66 -7.34 -14.45
CA GLU A 534 -3.01 -6.48 -15.60
C GLU A 534 -2.81 -7.23 -16.92
N ILE A 535 -1.71 -7.95 -17.07
CA ILE A 535 -1.39 -8.77 -18.25
C ILE A 535 -2.39 -9.92 -18.36
N ASP A 536 -2.74 -10.60 -17.28
CA ASP A 536 -3.79 -11.63 -17.30
C ASP A 536 -5.14 -11.05 -17.74
N SER A 537 -5.48 -9.82 -17.32
CA SER A 537 -6.70 -9.14 -17.77
C SER A 537 -6.64 -8.78 -19.26
N LEU A 538 -5.47 -8.36 -19.76
CA LEU A 538 -5.26 -8.03 -21.16
C LEU A 538 -5.27 -9.29 -22.04
N VAL A 539 -4.66 -10.37 -21.58
CA VAL A 539 -4.61 -11.68 -22.27
C VAL A 539 -6.00 -12.32 -22.28
N SER A 540 -6.77 -12.24 -21.20
CA SER A 540 -8.17 -12.71 -21.19
C SER A 540 -9.06 -11.89 -22.13
N ASN A 541 -8.92 -10.56 -22.13
CA ASN A 541 -9.63 -9.70 -23.08
C ASN A 541 -9.20 -9.92 -24.54
N ALA A 542 -7.91 -10.10 -24.79
CA ALA A 542 -7.37 -10.37 -26.13
C ALA A 542 -7.80 -11.75 -26.63
N SER A 543 -7.72 -12.78 -25.79
CA SER A 543 -8.18 -14.13 -26.13
C SER A 543 -9.70 -14.17 -26.36
N PHE A 544 -10.49 -13.44 -25.58
CA PHE A 544 -11.92 -13.27 -25.84
C PHE A 544 -12.17 -12.59 -27.19
N LYS A 545 -11.47 -11.49 -27.48
CA LYS A 545 -11.60 -10.79 -28.78
C LYS A 545 -11.14 -11.65 -29.95
N ILE A 546 -10.03 -12.38 -29.82
CA ILE A 546 -9.51 -13.29 -30.85
C ILE A 546 -10.48 -14.44 -31.08
N LYS A 547 -11.01 -15.04 -30.01
CA LYS A 547 -12.02 -16.10 -30.10
C LYS A 547 -13.28 -15.60 -30.79
N TRP A 548 -13.78 -14.43 -30.39
CA TRP A 548 -14.91 -13.78 -31.05
C TRP A 548 -14.64 -13.46 -32.54
N LEU A 549 -13.42 -13.04 -32.89
CA LEU A 549 -13.02 -12.79 -34.28
C LEU A 549 -12.93 -14.10 -35.08
N MET A 550 -12.36 -15.15 -34.49
CA MET A 550 -12.32 -16.48 -35.08
C MET A 550 -13.73 -17.02 -35.31
N ASP A 551 -14.61 -16.96 -34.32
CA ASP A 551 -15.99 -17.44 -34.42
C ASP A 551 -16.74 -16.71 -35.54
N ARG A 552 -16.52 -15.39 -35.69
CA ARG A 552 -17.13 -14.57 -36.74
C ARG A 552 -16.55 -14.82 -38.14
N VAL A 553 -15.26 -15.14 -38.22
CA VAL A 553 -14.60 -15.55 -39.47
C VAL A 553 -15.08 -16.94 -39.88
N VAL A 554 -15.16 -17.88 -38.92
CA VAL A 554 -15.68 -19.23 -39.11
C VAL A 554 -17.15 -19.18 -39.54
N GLU A 555 -18.00 -18.38 -38.90
CA GLU A 555 -19.41 -18.18 -39.31
C GLU A 555 -19.55 -17.73 -40.76
N ARG A 556 -18.65 -16.88 -41.24
CA ARG A 556 -18.63 -16.34 -42.61
C ARG A 556 -17.96 -17.25 -43.64
N MET A 557 -17.36 -18.38 -43.23
CA MET A 557 -16.77 -19.31 -44.19
C MET A 557 -17.83 -20.13 -44.96
N PRO A 558 -17.58 -20.44 -46.25
CA PRO A 558 -18.40 -21.37 -47.02
C PRO A 558 -18.48 -22.75 -46.36
N ALA A 559 -19.62 -23.44 -46.52
CA ALA A 559 -19.88 -24.73 -45.89
C ALA A 559 -18.82 -25.81 -46.23
N SER A 560 -18.21 -25.73 -47.42
CA SER A 560 -17.13 -26.63 -47.86
C SER A 560 -15.82 -26.47 -47.07
N LEU A 561 -15.51 -25.29 -46.55
CA LEU A 561 -14.33 -25.03 -45.72
C LEU A 561 -14.59 -25.34 -44.23
N LYS A 562 -15.82 -25.15 -43.75
CA LYS A 562 -16.21 -25.50 -42.37
C LYS A 562 -16.06 -27.00 -42.09
N ALA A 563 -16.40 -27.85 -43.07
CA ALA A 563 -16.25 -29.30 -42.97
C ALA A 563 -14.79 -29.79 -42.93
N TYR A 564 -13.82 -28.92 -43.24
CA TYR A 564 -12.39 -29.25 -43.31
C TYR A 564 -11.59 -28.70 -42.11
N ILE A 565 -12.20 -27.79 -41.32
CA ILE A 565 -11.57 -27.12 -40.16
C ILE A 565 -12.09 -27.68 -38.82
N SER A 566 -13.26 -28.34 -38.80
CA SER A 566 -13.71 -29.15 -37.65
C SER A 566 -12.92 -30.44 -37.54
#